data_AF-A0A6P0XR90-F1
#
_entry.id   AF-A0A6P0XR90-F1
#
_cell.length_a   1.000
_cell.length_b   1.000
_cell.length_c   1.000
_cell.angle_alpha   90.00
_cell.angle_beta   90.00
_cell.angle_gamma   90.00
#
_symmetry.space_group_name_H-M   'P 1'
#
loop_
_entity.id
_entity.type
_entity.pdbx_description
1 polymer ?
#
loop_
_entity_poly.entity_id
_entity_poly.type
_entity_poly.pdbx_seq_one_letter_code
_entity_poly.pdbx_strand_id
1 'polypeptide(L)'
;MNIRTYDWEVPTDNNGTGLGPADALNATLNLTATGSNGQVATTTFTDSFPASAPSLTEIGEYLVIAMGDDGDVGRAFQMSNSEIGANRDVLSNSSDPDFSITDGGFPNLLDVFQDRSSSGTRWDTSTNPNTVSVSDDGNLEVVSPGEVIDYSGEVALTSDNGRFDFSNSLVFADVGIQGVTNNPAQGTSNSFHADIGETTQGTSDSLGLNSGATGGNNFSSLLTELNDWKTFIEGLSAEETITNLSPFQNNEARDGVIQGTPGNGLVTTYDASDETNNDGIVVIDINLGGSDFDLTNLDWAIVADDGVVPIFRLRNGSNMLMSNVSILVDNDDGSDLGALFYSGYEGSSSGDTVFSGDNIVLNGVGLWDLNEVGEGGGDIKTQITINNGQGCAHFISQKVDFQNNRWTHCVPGVEQPDILDFGDLQDTN
;
A
#
# COMPACT_ATOMS: atom_id res chain seq x y z
N MET A 1 -6.06 -33.50 -49.68
CA MET A 1 -5.56 -32.70 -48.54
C MET A 1 -6.35 -33.18 -47.33
N ASN A 2 -5.77 -34.05 -46.51
CA ASN A 2 -6.47 -34.65 -45.37
C ASN A 2 -6.17 -33.78 -44.15
N ILE A 3 -7.18 -33.07 -43.65
CA ILE A 3 -7.12 -32.41 -42.35
C ILE A 3 -7.54 -33.48 -41.33
N ARG A 4 -6.62 -33.86 -40.44
CA ARG A 4 -6.96 -34.62 -39.23
C ARG A 4 -7.18 -33.61 -38.11
N THR A 5 -8.35 -33.65 -37.49
CA THR A 5 -8.58 -33.09 -36.16
C THR A 5 -7.98 -34.04 -35.12
N TYR A 6 -7.30 -33.49 -34.13
CA TYR A 6 -6.87 -34.21 -32.92
C TYR A 6 -7.69 -33.66 -31.76
N ASP A 7 -8.34 -34.55 -31.02
CA ASP A 7 -8.93 -34.22 -29.72
C ASP A 7 -7.80 -34.03 -28.71
N TRP A 8 -7.87 -32.94 -27.95
CA TRP A 8 -6.92 -32.59 -26.90
C TRP A 8 -7.36 -33.25 -25.60
N GLU A 9 -6.66 -34.30 -25.16
CA GLU A 9 -6.74 -34.77 -23.78
C GLU A 9 -5.69 -34.03 -22.94
N VAL A 10 -6.15 -33.41 -21.85
CA VAL A 10 -5.28 -32.80 -20.84
C VAL A 10 -4.35 -33.90 -20.28
N PRO A 11 -3.02 -33.73 -20.28
CA PRO A 11 -2.13 -34.72 -19.69
C PRO A 11 -2.36 -34.80 -18.18
N THR A 12 -2.75 -35.97 -17.67
CA THR A 12 -2.55 -36.30 -16.25
C THR A 12 -1.08 -36.61 -16.03
N ASP A 13 -0.52 -36.23 -14.88
CA ASP A 13 0.82 -36.69 -14.51
C ASP A 13 0.87 -38.23 -14.45
N ASN A 14 2.06 -38.82 -14.60
CA ASN A 14 2.24 -40.27 -14.59
C ASN A 14 2.10 -40.91 -13.18
N ASN A 15 1.67 -40.15 -12.17
CA ASN A 15 1.64 -40.58 -10.77
C ASN A 15 0.24 -40.59 -10.13
N GLY A 16 -0.80 -40.09 -10.81
CA GLY A 16 -2.19 -40.23 -10.35
C GLY A 16 -2.49 -39.50 -9.04
N THR A 17 -1.67 -38.53 -8.67
CA THR A 17 -1.94 -37.59 -7.58
C THR A 17 -2.45 -36.31 -8.21
N GLY A 18 -3.66 -35.88 -7.82
CA GLY A 18 -4.24 -34.62 -8.29
C GLY A 18 -3.24 -33.47 -8.11
N LEU A 19 -3.25 -32.54 -9.06
CA LEU A 19 -2.45 -31.33 -9.01
C LEU A 19 -2.69 -30.64 -7.65
N GLY A 20 -1.62 -30.39 -6.92
CA GLY A 20 -1.62 -29.42 -5.82
C GLY A 20 -1.94 -28.01 -6.36
N PRO A 21 -1.92 -26.97 -5.50
CA PRO A 21 -2.11 -25.60 -5.97
C PRO A 21 -1.15 -25.29 -7.11
N ALA A 22 -1.55 -24.35 -7.97
CA ALA A 22 -0.92 -24.06 -9.27
C ALA A 22 0.49 -23.47 -9.14
N ASP A 23 1.45 -24.27 -8.70
CA ASP A 23 2.86 -23.92 -8.77
C ASP A 23 3.28 -23.95 -10.25
N ALA A 24 3.71 -22.78 -10.74
CA ALA A 24 4.22 -22.46 -12.08
C ALA A 24 4.55 -23.69 -12.97
N LEU A 25 3.60 -24.10 -13.80
CA LEU A 25 3.79 -25.12 -14.82
C LEU A 25 4.63 -24.55 -15.98
N ASN A 26 5.95 -24.67 -15.91
CA ASN A 26 6.79 -24.42 -17.09
C ASN A 26 6.59 -25.55 -18.12
N ALA A 27 5.68 -25.35 -19.07
CA ALA A 27 5.46 -26.29 -20.16
C ALA A 27 6.47 -26.02 -21.28
N THR A 28 7.49 -26.87 -21.42
CA THR A 28 8.41 -26.83 -22.56
C THR A 28 7.97 -27.85 -23.62
N LEU A 29 7.47 -27.38 -24.76
CA LEU A 29 7.14 -28.23 -25.91
C LEU A 29 8.27 -28.16 -26.95
N ASN A 30 9.02 -29.26 -27.08
CA ASN A 30 10.02 -29.41 -28.13
C ASN A 30 9.43 -30.10 -29.36
N LEU A 31 9.14 -29.34 -30.41
CA LEU A 31 8.70 -29.88 -31.69
C LEU A 31 9.92 -30.14 -32.57
N THR A 32 10.17 -31.41 -32.85
CA THR A 32 11.27 -31.86 -33.71
C THR A 32 10.72 -32.45 -35.01
N ALA A 33 11.06 -31.86 -36.14
CA ALA A 33 10.71 -32.36 -37.46
C ALA A 33 11.96 -32.83 -38.21
N THR A 34 11.92 -34.06 -38.72
CA THR A 34 13.01 -34.63 -39.54
C THR A 34 12.59 -34.66 -41.00
N GLY A 35 13.29 -33.90 -41.84
CA GLY A 35 13.09 -33.87 -43.28
C GLY A 35 13.53 -35.18 -43.95
N SER A 36 13.02 -35.45 -45.15
CA SER A 36 13.33 -36.66 -45.93
C SER A 36 14.79 -36.79 -46.35
N ASN A 37 15.59 -35.73 -46.18
CA ASN A 37 17.04 -35.68 -46.37
C ASN A 37 17.85 -35.90 -45.06
N GLY A 38 17.17 -36.20 -43.94
CA GLY A 38 17.79 -36.42 -42.64
C GLY A 38 18.11 -35.14 -41.86
N GLN A 39 17.72 -33.96 -42.35
CA GLN A 39 17.86 -32.72 -41.57
C GLN A 39 16.81 -32.69 -40.45
N VAL A 40 17.27 -32.41 -39.23
CA VAL A 40 16.42 -32.26 -38.05
C VAL A 40 16.29 -30.77 -37.75
N ALA A 41 15.06 -30.27 -37.69
CA ALA A 41 14.74 -28.95 -37.18
C ALA A 41 13.99 -29.11 -35.87
N THR A 42 14.52 -28.54 -34.79
CA THR A 42 13.86 -28.49 -33.49
C THR A 42 13.47 -27.05 -33.23
N THR A 43 12.21 -26.82 -32.87
CA THR A 43 11.73 -25.56 -32.31
C THR A 43 11.23 -25.85 -30.90
N THR A 44 11.59 -24.97 -29.97
CA THR A 44 11.20 -25.05 -28.57
C THR A 44 10.18 -23.95 -28.34
N PHE A 45 8.98 -24.34 -27.92
CA PHE A 45 7.98 -23.43 -27.37
C PHE A 45 8.06 -23.55 -25.86
N THR A 46 8.41 -22.45 -25.21
CA THR A 46 8.30 -22.32 -23.77
C THR A 46 7.06 -21.48 -23.53
N ASP A 47 6.02 -22.09 -22.98
CA ASP A 47 4.88 -21.38 -22.45
C ASP A 47 5.14 -21.23 -20.96
N SER A 48 5.49 -20.03 -20.52
CA SER A 48 5.47 -19.68 -19.11
C SER A 48 4.06 -19.16 -18.84
N PHE A 49 3.23 -19.96 -18.17
CA PHE A 49 2.10 -19.38 -17.47
C PHE A 49 2.68 -18.32 -16.53
N PRO A 50 2.15 -17.08 -16.51
CA PRO A 50 2.64 -16.08 -15.60
C PRO A 50 2.60 -16.65 -14.18
N ALA A 51 3.62 -16.34 -13.38
CA ALA A 51 3.53 -16.62 -11.96
C ALA A 51 2.32 -15.83 -11.46
N SER A 52 1.30 -16.51 -10.93
CA SER A 52 0.25 -15.80 -10.21
C SER A 52 0.90 -15.01 -9.08
N ALA A 53 0.41 -13.80 -8.83
CA ALA A 53 0.82 -13.01 -7.68
C ALA A 53 0.83 -13.87 -6.39
N PRO A 54 1.83 -13.73 -5.51
CA PRO A 54 1.85 -14.44 -4.24
C PRO A 54 0.62 -14.11 -3.38
N SER A 55 0.38 -14.93 -2.36
CA SER A 55 -0.73 -14.69 -1.43
C SER A 55 -0.57 -13.36 -0.69
N LEU A 56 -1.68 -12.80 -0.21
CA LEU A 56 -1.73 -11.62 0.68
C LEU A 56 -2.37 -11.94 2.03
N THR A 57 -2.47 -13.22 2.37
CA THR A 57 -3.20 -13.68 3.54
C THR A 57 -2.60 -13.13 4.83
N GLU A 58 -1.29 -13.13 4.95
CA GLU A 58 -0.62 -12.67 6.16
C GLU A 58 -0.29 -11.17 6.06
N ILE A 59 0.10 -10.68 4.88
CA ILE A 59 0.42 -9.26 4.67
C ILE A 59 -0.83 -8.40 4.86
N GLY A 60 -1.98 -8.84 4.36
CA GLY A 60 -3.24 -8.08 4.43
C GLY A 60 -3.84 -7.93 5.82
N GLU A 61 -3.29 -8.60 6.84
CA GLU A 61 -3.72 -8.41 8.22
C GLU A 61 -3.22 -7.10 8.84
N TYR A 62 -2.19 -6.46 8.27
CA TYR A 62 -1.47 -5.36 8.91
C TYR A 62 -1.50 -4.07 8.09
N LEU A 63 -1.74 -2.94 8.75
CA LEU A 63 -1.53 -1.61 8.17
C LEU A 63 -0.03 -1.27 8.07
N VAL A 64 0.73 -1.71 9.08
CA VAL A 64 2.17 -1.46 9.18
C VAL A 64 2.91 -2.76 9.47
N ILE A 65 3.90 -3.06 8.63
CA ILE A 65 4.86 -4.13 8.89
C ILE A 65 6.25 -3.50 9.02
N ALA A 66 6.79 -3.52 10.23
CA ALA A 66 8.11 -3.00 10.55
C ALA A 66 9.09 -4.15 10.85
N MET A 67 10.12 -4.26 10.03
CA MET A 67 11.00 -5.45 10.01
C MET A 67 12.35 -5.28 10.71
N GLY A 68 12.74 -4.05 11.05
CA GLY A 68 14.09 -3.70 11.48
C GLY A 68 14.35 -3.75 12.98
N ASP A 69 15.62 -3.63 13.34
CA ASP A 69 16.14 -3.54 14.71
C ASP A 69 17.08 -2.33 14.84
N ASP A 70 16.70 -1.31 15.62
CA ASP A 70 17.62 -0.21 15.92
C ASP A 70 18.60 -0.69 17.01
N GLY A 71 19.87 -0.94 16.66
CA GLY A 71 20.86 -1.54 17.56
C GLY A 71 21.09 -0.83 18.92
N ASP A 72 20.61 0.40 19.09
CA ASP A 72 20.67 1.14 20.35
C ASP A 72 19.37 1.10 21.19
N VAL A 73 18.20 0.76 20.60
CA VAL A 73 16.90 0.85 21.31
C VAL A 73 15.76 -0.04 20.78
N GLY A 74 15.87 -0.61 19.57
CA GLY A 74 14.90 -1.50 18.95
C GLY A 74 13.71 -0.79 18.27
N ARG A 75 13.75 0.53 18.02
CA ARG A 75 12.59 1.29 17.51
C ARG A 75 12.31 1.04 16.02
N ALA A 76 11.57 -0.03 15.75
CA ALA A 76 11.09 -0.39 14.41
C ALA A 76 9.89 0.46 13.99
N PHE A 77 9.02 0.86 14.92
CA PHE A 77 7.89 1.75 14.61
C PHE A 77 7.78 2.89 15.62
N GLN A 78 7.79 4.12 15.12
CA GLN A 78 7.64 5.32 15.92
C GLN A 78 6.42 6.09 15.47
N MET A 79 5.67 6.61 16.42
CA MET A 79 4.47 7.37 16.12
C MET A 79 4.24 8.46 17.15
N SER A 80 4.04 9.70 16.69
CA SER A 80 3.75 10.84 17.55
C SER A 80 2.58 11.65 17.04
N ASN A 81 1.66 12.00 17.95
CA ASN A 81 0.43 12.72 17.65
C ASN A 81 -0.29 12.10 16.45
N SER A 82 -0.51 10.78 16.42
CA SER A 82 -1.07 10.13 15.23
C SER A 82 -2.11 9.07 15.58
N GLU A 83 -2.84 8.64 14.57
CA GLU A 83 -3.97 7.73 14.65
C GLU A 83 -3.83 6.63 13.58
N ILE A 84 -4.05 5.38 13.95
CA ILE A 84 -4.11 4.24 13.00
C ILE A 84 -5.39 3.42 13.21
N GLY A 85 -5.93 2.87 12.12
CA GLY A 85 -7.25 2.21 12.07
C GLY A 85 -8.42 3.19 12.18
N ALA A 86 -8.17 4.45 11.77
CA ALA A 86 -8.88 5.67 12.15
C ALA A 86 -10.39 5.54 12.43
N ASN A 87 -10.88 6.29 13.42
CA ASN A 87 -12.28 6.24 13.82
C ASN A 87 -13.16 7.34 13.20
N ARG A 88 -12.63 8.06 12.21
CA ARG A 88 -13.22 9.29 11.65
C ARG A 88 -12.83 9.44 10.20
N ASP A 89 -13.73 10.07 9.44
CA ASP A 89 -13.51 10.37 8.03
C ASP A 89 -12.19 11.11 7.82
N VAL A 90 -11.46 10.69 6.78
CA VAL A 90 -10.42 11.51 6.15
C VAL A 90 -11.10 12.84 5.81
N LEU A 91 -10.43 13.98 6.05
CA LEU A 91 -11.02 15.32 5.82
C LEU A 91 -12.04 15.78 6.87
N SER A 92 -12.22 15.01 7.96
CA SER A 92 -13.05 15.44 9.08
C SER A 92 -12.55 16.74 9.74
N ASN A 93 -13.47 17.64 10.05
CA ASN A 93 -13.24 18.95 10.60
C ASN A 93 -13.93 19.15 11.96
N SER A 94 -13.69 20.31 12.57
CA SER A 94 -14.19 20.65 13.91
C SER A 94 -15.70 20.64 14.11
N SER A 95 -16.47 20.54 13.04
CA SER A 95 -17.93 20.48 13.07
C SER A 95 -18.51 19.07 12.91
N ASP A 96 -17.69 18.05 12.67
CA ASP A 96 -18.18 16.67 12.57
C ASP A 96 -18.59 16.13 13.94
N PRO A 97 -19.67 15.32 14.03
CA PRO A 97 -20.28 14.91 15.29
C PRO A 97 -19.34 14.11 16.21
N ASP A 98 -18.34 13.42 15.64
CA ASP A 98 -17.30 12.70 16.39
C ASP A 98 -16.05 13.57 16.63
N PHE A 99 -16.15 14.86 16.27
CA PHE A 99 -15.37 16.10 16.52
C PHE A 99 -14.66 16.33 17.86
N SER A 100 -14.24 15.33 18.63
CA SER A 100 -13.77 15.58 19.99
C SER A 100 -12.34 16.15 20.02
N ILE A 101 -12.20 17.48 19.96
CA ILE A 101 -10.98 18.22 20.36
C ILE A 101 -10.83 18.22 21.90
N THR A 102 -11.21 17.15 22.57
CA THR A 102 -11.15 17.12 24.01
C THR A 102 -9.85 16.46 24.44
N ASP A 103 -8.92 17.35 24.78
CA ASP A 103 -7.69 17.15 25.56
C ASP A 103 -6.39 16.87 24.78
N GLY A 104 -5.90 17.91 24.11
CA GLY A 104 -4.50 18.32 24.29
C GLY A 104 -3.40 17.60 23.51
N GLY A 105 -3.65 16.87 22.42
CA GLY A 105 -2.53 16.32 21.65
C GLY A 105 -2.79 15.44 20.43
N PHE A 106 -4.02 15.27 19.94
CA PHE A 106 -4.27 14.51 18.70
C PHE A 106 -3.94 15.35 17.45
N PRO A 107 -3.57 14.74 16.31
CA PRO A 107 -3.06 15.49 15.17
C PRO A 107 -4.09 16.49 14.64
N ASN A 108 -3.68 17.75 14.51
CA ASN A 108 -4.42 18.72 13.73
C ASN A 108 -4.05 18.56 12.25
N LEU A 109 -4.78 17.70 11.53
CA LEU A 109 -4.54 17.39 10.11
C LEU A 109 -5.16 18.41 9.14
N LEU A 110 -5.78 19.47 9.66
CA LEU A 110 -6.42 20.51 8.84
C LEU A 110 -5.42 21.30 7.97
N ASP A 111 -4.14 21.27 8.32
CA ASP A 111 -3.10 22.01 7.60
C ASP A 111 -2.67 21.33 6.28
N VAL A 112 -2.97 20.04 6.07
CA VAL A 112 -2.65 19.30 4.82
C VAL A 112 -3.36 19.90 3.59
N PHE A 113 -4.43 20.67 3.79
CA PHE A 113 -5.34 21.14 2.73
C PHE A 113 -5.46 22.66 2.61
N GLN A 114 -4.57 23.46 3.19
CA GLN A 114 -4.63 24.90 2.95
C GLN A 114 -4.09 25.21 1.54
N ASP A 115 -4.89 25.87 0.70
CA ASP A 115 -4.41 26.41 -0.58
C ASP A 115 -3.30 27.42 -0.28
N ARG A 116 -2.14 27.23 -0.90
CA ARG A 116 -0.97 28.10 -0.69
C ARG A 116 -1.08 29.44 -1.42
N SER A 117 -1.99 29.55 -2.39
CA SER A 117 -2.11 30.69 -3.30
C SER A 117 -3.30 31.61 -2.99
N SER A 118 -4.28 31.15 -2.20
CA SER A 118 -5.41 31.94 -1.71
C SER A 118 -5.85 31.42 -0.33
N SER A 119 -6.65 32.18 0.43
CA SER A 119 -7.19 31.74 1.72
C SER A 119 -8.25 30.62 1.60
N GLY A 120 -8.17 29.80 0.56
CA GLY A 120 -9.04 28.67 0.26
C GLY A 120 -8.47 27.35 0.76
N THR A 121 -9.22 26.29 0.56
CA THR A 121 -8.76 24.91 0.77
C THR A 121 -8.30 24.35 -0.58
N ARG A 122 -7.19 23.61 -0.59
CA ARG A 122 -6.68 22.87 -1.75
C ARG A 122 -7.78 21.96 -2.32
N TRP A 123 -8.59 21.38 -1.45
CA TRP A 123 -9.75 20.54 -1.75
C TRP A 123 -11.03 21.23 -1.25
N ASP A 124 -12.09 21.34 -2.05
CA ASP A 124 -13.35 21.98 -1.63
C ASP A 124 -14.13 21.06 -0.67
N THR A 125 -13.89 21.23 0.63
CA THR A 125 -14.54 20.45 1.69
C THR A 125 -15.98 20.88 1.95
N SER A 126 -16.51 21.91 1.27
CA SER A 126 -17.78 22.53 1.60
C SER A 126 -19.01 21.83 1.02
N THR A 127 -18.84 20.98 0.00
CA THR A 127 -19.94 20.28 -0.67
C THR A 127 -19.96 18.78 -0.42
N ASN A 128 -18.80 18.16 -0.22
CA ASN A 128 -18.65 16.81 0.31
C ASN A 128 -17.16 16.61 0.65
N PRO A 129 -16.75 16.72 1.93
CA PRO A 129 -15.35 16.55 2.28
C PRO A 129 -14.85 15.16 1.89
N ASN A 130 -15.71 14.18 1.63
CA ASN A 130 -15.29 12.80 1.49
C ASN A 130 -15.10 12.33 0.04
N THR A 131 -15.17 13.20 -0.97
CA THR A 131 -15.09 12.77 -2.38
C THR A 131 -14.24 13.69 -3.22
N VAL A 132 -13.32 13.13 -4.01
CA VAL A 132 -12.60 13.83 -5.07
C VAL A 132 -13.09 13.30 -6.41
N SER A 133 -13.34 14.21 -7.36
CA SER A 133 -13.70 13.80 -8.72
C SER A 133 -12.46 13.70 -9.60
N VAL A 134 -12.34 12.58 -10.30
CA VAL A 134 -11.34 12.35 -11.35
C VAL A 134 -12.08 12.38 -12.68
N SER A 135 -11.62 13.22 -13.61
CA SER A 135 -12.13 13.25 -14.96
C SER A 135 -11.15 12.52 -15.87
N ASP A 136 -11.39 11.24 -16.16
CA ASP A 136 -10.69 10.53 -17.22
C ASP A 136 -11.56 10.40 -18.47
N ASP A 137 -10.97 10.61 -19.64
CA ASP A 137 -11.61 10.49 -20.97
C ASP A 137 -12.98 11.21 -21.17
N GLY A 138 -13.29 12.18 -20.29
CA GLY A 138 -14.54 12.94 -20.29
C GLY A 138 -15.66 12.35 -19.44
N ASN A 139 -15.44 11.23 -18.76
CA ASN A 139 -16.27 10.73 -17.67
C ASN A 139 -15.73 11.25 -16.34
N LEU A 140 -16.63 11.53 -15.38
CA LEU A 140 -16.27 11.94 -14.03
C LEU A 140 -16.48 10.75 -13.11
N GLU A 141 -15.39 10.16 -12.66
CA GLU A 141 -15.33 9.18 -11.58
C GLU A 141 -15.13 9.87 -10.24
N VAL A 142 -15.52 9.19 -9.17
CA VAL A 142 -15.48 9.73 -7.81
C VAL A 142 -14.71 8.76 -6.93
N VAL A 143 -13.54 9.20 -6.49
CA VAL A 143 -12.71 8.48 -5.54
C VAL A 143 -13.02 9.02 -4.14
N SER A 144 -13.55 8.16 -3.26
CA SER A 144 -13.64 8.44 -1.82
C SER A 144 -12.35 8.00 -1.14
N PRO A 145 -11.67 8.87 -0.37
CA PRO A 145 -10.71 8.43 0.63
C PRO A 145 -11.40 7.45 1.59
N GLY A 146 -10.77 6.34 1.96
CA GLY A 146 -11.38 5.32 2.85
C GLY A 146 -12.10 5.93 4.06
N GLU A 147 -13.39 5.60 4.21
CA GLU A 147 -14.30 6.13 5.24
C GLU A 147 -14.66 5.01 6.22
N VAL A 148 -15.00 5.38 7.46
CA VAL A 148 -15.50 4.52 8.57
C VAL A 148 -14.42 3.98 9.54
N ILE A 149 -14.84 3.78 10.80
CA ILE A 149 -14.11 3.00 11.82
C ILE A 149 -13.92 1.58 11.29
N ASP A 150 -12.71 1.22 10.88
CA ASP A 150 -12.43 -0.06 10.25
C ASP A 150 -11.64 -1.03 11.14
N TYR A 151 -11.10 -0.55 12.28
CA TYR A 151 -10.24 -1.29 13.20
C TYR A 151 -9.03 -1.91 12.52
N SER A 152 -8.54 -1.29 11.46
CA SER A 152 -7.47 -1.83 10.65
C SER A 152 -6.07 -1.40 11.11
N GLY A 153 -5.94 -0.84 12.32
CA GLY A 153 -4.69 -0.33 12.89
C GLY A 153 -3.71 -1.42 13.36
N GLU A 154 -3.76 -2.60 12.77
CA GLU A 154 -2.90 -3.74 13.10
C GLU A 154 -1.46 -3.51 12.67
N VAL A 155 -0.50 -3.89 13.53
CA VAL A 155 0.94 -3.68 13.30
C VAL A 155 1.73 -4.93 13.59
N ALA A 156 2.59 -5.34 12.66
CA ALA A 156 3.58 -6.40 12.86
C ALA A 156 4.98 -5.82 13.10
N LEU A 157 5.61 -6.20 14.21
CA LEU A 157 7.02 -5.96 14.50
C LEU A 157 7.79 -7.28 14.41
N THR A 158 8.37 -7.55 13.25
CA THR A 158 8.84 -8.90 12.89
C THR A 158 10.28 -9.19 13.32
N SER A 159 11.00 -8.20 13.83
CA SER A 159 12.35 -8.37 14.37
C SER A 159 12.33 -8.88 15.81
N ASP A 160 13.29 -9.74 16.18
CA ASP A 160 13.51 -10.26 17.54
C ASP A 160 13.67 -9.16 18.61
N ASN A 161 14.10 -7.97 18.20
CA ASN A 161 14.27 -6.79 19.05
C ASN A 161 13.40 -5.61 18.62
N GLY A 162 12.54 -5.81 17.61
CA GLY A 162 11.62 -4.79 17.11
C GLY A 162 10.66 -4.32 18.19
N ARG A 163 10.60 -3.01 18.38
CA ARG A 163 9.81 -2.32 19.39
C ARG A 163 9.14 -1.09 18.79
N PHE A 164 8.08 -0.65 19.47
CA PHE A 164 7.40 0.60 19.18
C PHE A 164 7.59 1.64 20.28
N ASP A 165 7.59 2.91 19.87
CA ASP A 165 7.68 4.08 20.76
C ASP A 165 6.66 5.15 20.34
N PHE A 166 5.56 5.22 21.10
CA PHE A 166 4.39 6.03 20.77
C PHE A 166 4.15 7.16 21.78
N SER A 167 3.75 8.32 21.27
CA SER A 167 3.36 9.46 22.09
C SER A 167 2.14 10.21 21.54
N ASN A 168 1.15 10.49 22.39
CA ASN A 168 -0.09 11.17 21.99
C ASN A 168 -0.82 10.47 20.83
N SER A 169 -0.88 9.13 20.88
CA SER A 169 -1.30 8.32 19.75
C SER A 169 -2.55 7.48 20.03
N LEU A 170 -3.33 7.17 19.00
CA LEU A 170 -4.47 6.25 19.06
C LEU A 170 -4.27 5.07 18.12
N VAL A 171 -4.69 3.91 18.60
CA VAL A 171 -4.69 2.66 17.84
C VAL A 171 -6.10 2.07 17.93
N PHE A 172 -6.76 1.97 16.78
CA PHE A 172 -8.04 1.27 16.64
C PHE A 172 -7.78 -0.05 15.92
N ALA A 173 -7.89 -1.14 16.65
CA ALA A 173 -7.49 -2.47 16.18
C ALA A 173 -8.19 -3.56 17.00
N ASP A 174 -8.27 -4.79 16.48
CA ASP A 174 -8.72 -5.96 17.26
C ASP A 174 -7.60 -6.38 18.23
N VAL A 175 -6.41 -6.62 17.66
CA VAL A 175 -5.23 -7.09 18.39
C VAL A 175 -4.25 -5.96 18.65
N GLY A 176 -4.06 -5.07 17.66
CA GLY A 176 -3.18 -3.92 17.73
C GLY A 176 -1.74 -4.27 17.36
N ILE A 177 -0.81 -4.09 18.29
CA ILE A 177 0.63 -4.18 17.99
C ILE A 177 1.15 -5.56 18.37
N GLN A 178 1.60 -6.32 17.38
CA GLN A 178 2.09 -7.68 17.56
C GLN A 178 3.60 -7.72 17.32
N GLY A 179 4.38 -8.15 18.32
CA GLY A 179 5.85 -8.24 18.20
C GLY A 179 6.42 -9.63 18.44
N VAL A 180 7.56 -9.94 17.80
CA VAL A 180 8.32 -11.17 18.10
C VAL A 180 8.90 -11.11 19.51
N THR A 181 9.45 -9.95 19.88
CA THR A 181 9.96 -9.76 21.23
C THR A 181 8.83 -9.88 22.26
N ASN A 182 9.13 -10.45 23.43
CA ASN A 182 8.14 -10.59 24.51
C ASN A 182 7.69 -9.25 25.12
N ASN A 183 8.41 -8.16 24.81
CA ASN A 183 8.06 -6.82 25.27
C ASN A 183 8.29 -5.78 24.15
N PRO A 184 7.35 -5.67 23.19
CA PRO A 184 7.49 -4.77 22.05
C PRO A 184 7.29 -3.30 22.41
N ALA A 185 6.70 -3.00 23.57
CA ALA A 185 6.52 -1.64 24.03
C ALA A 185 7.84 -1.09 24.60
N GLN A 186 8.44 -0.12 23.91
CA GLN A 186 9.57 0.65 24.44
C GLN A 186 9.10 1.88 25.22
N GLY A 187 8.14 2.61 24.66
CA GLY A 187 7.60 3.84 25.23
C GLY A 187 6.16 4.04 24.81
N THR A 188 5.29 4.29 25.78
CA THR A 188 3.90 4.72 25.52
C THR A 188 3.58 5.88 26.45
N SER A 189 3.44 7.08 25.87
CA SER A 189 3.07 8.28 26.61
C SER A 189 1.77 8.82 26.06
N ASN A 190 0.75 8.96 26.90
CA ASN A 190 -0.55 9.50 26.47
C ASN A 190 -1.08 8.81 25.19
N SER A 191 -0.93 7.47 25.12
CA SER A 191 -1.30 6.69 23.93
C SER A 191 -2.28 5.61 24.33
N PHE A 192 -3.27 5.35 23.48
CA PHE A 192 -4.42 4.53 23.82
C PHE A 192 -4.74 3.51 22.73
N HIS A 193 -5.33 2.40 23.15
CA HIS A 193 -5.85 1.33 22.31
C HIS A 193 -7.37 1.24 22.47
N ALA A 194 -8.09 1.13 21.37
CA ALA A 194 -9.53 0.87 21.33
C ALA A 194 -9.82 -0.40 20.51
N ASP A 195 -10.50 -1.34 21.15
CA ASP A 195 -10.85 -2.66 20.60
C ASP A 195 -12.15 -2.61 19.76
N ILE A 196 -12.39 -3.63 18.93
CA ILE A 196 -13.59 -3.81 18.13
C ILE A 196 -14.85 -3.67 18.99
N GLY A 197 -15.73 -2.75 18.57
CA GLY A 197 -17.00 -2.46 19.25
C GLY A 197 -16.90 -1.33 20.27
N GLU A 198 -15.71 -0.82 20.57
CA GLU A 198 -15.52 0.43 21.28
C GLU A 198 -15.53 1.61 20.30
N THR A 199 -16.61 2.40 20.33
CA THR A 199 -16.82 3.53 19.41
C THR A 199 -16.52 4.88 20.05
N THR A 200 -16.09 4.91 21.33
CA THR A 200 -15.86 6.16 22.06
C THR A 200 -14.50 6.17 22.73
N GLN A 201 -13.71 7.22 22.49
CA GLN A 201 -12.39 7.44 23.12
C GLN A 201 -12.39 7.37 24.66
N GLY A 202 -13.55 7.53 25.30
CA GLY A 202 -13.70 7.41 26.75
C GLY A 202 -13.61 5.98 27.32
N THR A 203 -13.55 4.94 26.48
CA THR A 203 -13.38 3.54 26.90
C THR A 203 -11.99 2.97 26.61
N SER A 204 -11.18 3.65 25.79
CA SER A 204 -9.87 3.16 25.36
C SER A 204 -8.90 2.98 26.52
N ASP A 205 -8.21 1.85 26.54
CA ASP A 205 -7.19 1.55 27.53
C ASP A 205 -5.84 2.22 27.18
N SER A 206 -5.00 2.42 28.19
CA SER A 206 -3.62 2.87 27.97
C SER A 206 -2.84 1.82 27.18
N LEU A 207 -2.31 2.21 26.02
CA LEU A 207 -1.53 1.31 25.17
C LEU A 207 -0.28 0.78 25.91
N GLY A 208 -0.07 -0.53 25.83
CA GLY A 208 1.09 -1.20 26.40
C GLY A 208 1.00 -2.72 26.30
N LEU A 209 1.98 -3.43 26.88
CA LEU A 209 1.97 -4.90 26.87
C LEU A 209 0.73 -5.45 27.59
N ASN A 210 -0.02 -6.33 26.92
CA ASN A 210 -1.33 -6.87 27.31
C ASN A 210 -2.51 -5.88 27.25
N SER A 211 -2.32 -4.72 26.61
CA SER A 211 -3.37 -3.73 26.38
C SER A 211 -3.11 -3.03 25.04
N GLY A 212 -3.61 -3.63 23.96
CA GLY A 212 -3.33 -3.21 22.58
C GLY A 212 -1.95 -3.58 22.05
N ALA A 213 -1.14 -4.33 22.81
CA ALA A 213 0.10 -4.90 22.31
C ALA A 213 0.39 -6.29 22.89
N THR A 214 0.86 -7.21 22.03
CA THR A 214 1.24 -8.58 22.38
C THR A 214 2.66 -8.88 21.91
N GLY A 215 3.37 -9.71 22.66
CA GLY A 215 4.74 -10.13 22.37
C GLY A 215 4.88 -11.65 22.31
N GLY A 216 5.97 -12.14 21.71
CA GLY A 216 6.22 -13.57 21.56
C GLY A 216 5.49 -14.21 20.36
N ASN A 217 5.11 -13.40 19.38
CA ASN A 217 4.43 -13.84 18.16
C ASN A 217 5.42 -14.48 17.18
N ASN A 218 4.91 -15.37 16.31
CA ASN A 218 5.70 -16.01 15.26
C ASN A 218 5.23 -15.52 13.89
N PHE A 219 6.06 -14.73 13.20
CA PHE A 219 5.77 -14.18 11.88
C PHE A 219 6.40 -14.99 10.73
N SER A 220 6.71 -16.28 10.93
CA SER A 220 7.35 -17.09 9.87
C SER A 220 6.55 -17.16 8.56
N SER A 221 5.22 -17.18 8.64
CA SER A 221 4.33 -17.18 7.47
C SER A 221 4.38 -15.82 6.77
N LEU A 222 4.12 -14.73 7.53
CA LEU A 222 4.27 -13.35 7.04
C LEU A 222 5.62 -13.08 6.36
N LEU A 223 6.73 -13.46 6.99
CA LEU A 223 8.07 -13.26 6.43
C LEU A 223 8.30 -14.07 5.15
N THR A 224 7.69 -15.25 5.03
CA THR A 224 7.73 -16.04 3.79
C THR A 224 6.96 -15.32 2.70
N GLU A 225 5.75 -14.85 2.99
CA GLU A 225 4.90 -14.11 2.06
C GLU A 225 5.59 -12.83 1.55
N LEU A 226 6.20 -12.05 2.45
CA LEU A 226 6.99 -10.85 2.10
C LEU A 226 8.17 -11.18 1.18
N ASN A 227 8.87 -12.29 1.44
CA ASN A 227 9.99 -12.71 0.62
C ASN A 227 9.55 -13.21 -0.76
N ASP A 228 8.40 -13.88 -0.83
CA ASP A 228 7.79 -14.31 -2.09
C ASP A 228 7.38 -13.09 -2.93
N TRP A 229 6.77 -12.08 -2.31
CA TRP A 229 6.46 -10.80 -2.96
C TRP A 229 7.67 -10.03 -3.45
N LYS A 230 8.73 -9.95 -2.62
CA LYS A 230 10.01 -9.36 -3.05
C LYS A 230 10.53 -10.06 -4.31
N THR A 231 10.63 -11.39 -4.25
CA THR A 231 11.14 -12.21 -5.35
C THR A 231 10.29 -12.04 -6.61
N PHE A 232 8.96 -12.01 -6.43
CA PHE A 232 8.01 -11.81 -7.50
C PHE A 232 8.20 -10.45 -8.19
N ILE A 233 8.11 -9.33 -7.45
CA ILE A 233 8.22 -7.98 -7.99
C ILE A 233 9.57 -7.74 -8.67
N GLU A 234 10.66 -8.25 -8.09
CA GLU A 234 12.00 -8.14 -8.69
C GLU A 234 12.18 -8.98 -9.95
N GLY A 235 11.41 -10.07 -10.09
CA GLY A 235 11.39 -10.93 -11.26
C GLY A 235 10.62 -10.35 -12.45
N LEU A 236 9.74 -9.37 -12.22
CA LEU A 236 8.91 -8.78 -13.28
C LEU A 236 9.75 -7.92 -14.25
N SER A 237 9.35 -7.94 -15.52
CA SER A 237 9.85 -6.98 -16.50
C SER A 237 9.04 -5.68 -16.40
N ALA A 238 9.61 -4.55 -16.79
CA ALA A 238 8.87 -3.29 -16.83
C ALA A 238 8.17 -3.13 -18.18
N GLU A 239 6.87 -2.85 -18.14
CA GLU A 239 6.06 -2.43 -19.29
C GLU A 239 6.34 -0.96 -19.62
N GLU A 240 6.53 -0.13 -18.59
CA GLU A 240 6.78 1.30 -18.73
C GLU A 240 8.05 1.77 -18.00
N THR A 241 8.57 2.94 -18.40
CA THR A 241 9.67 3.59 -17.67
C THR A 241 9.49 5.10 -17.61
N ILE A 242 9.39 5.62 -16.38
CA ILE A 242 9.38 7.06 -16.10
C ILE A 242 10.83 7.54 -16.03
N THR A 243 11.17 8.46 -16.93
CA THR A 243 12.52 9.06 -17.03
C THR A 243 12.50 10.59 -16.88
N ASN A 244 11.32 11.19 -16.66
CA ASN A 244 11.13 12.63 -16.58
C ASN A 244 10.15 12.99 -15.45
N LEU A 245 10.59 13.88 -14.56
CA LEU A 245 9.80 14.39 -13.43
C LEU A 245 8.82 15.50 -13.79
N SER A 246 8.92 16.12 -14.96
CA SER A 246 8.13 17.32 -15.28
C SER A 246 6.61 17.17 -15.09
N PRO A 247 5.96 16.03 -15.37
CA PRO A 247 4.51 15.85 -15.13
C PRO A 247 4.13 15.83 -13.64
N PHE A 248 5.09 15.52 -12.77
CA PHE A 248 4.90 15.25 -11.35
C PHE A 248 5.20 16.47 -10.46
N GLN A 249 5.38 17.64 -11.05
CA GLN A 249 5.77 18.87 -10.36
C GLN A 249 4.80 20.00 -10.64
N ASN A 250 4.28 20.62 -9.57
CA ASN A 250 3.41 21.79 -9.63
C ASN A 250 2.18 21.58 -10.51
N ASN A 251 1.52 20.44 -10.31
CA ASN A 251 0.32 20.03 -11.03
C ASN A 251 -0.79 19.69 -10.03
N GLU A 252 -1.17 20.68 -9.23
CA GLU A 252 -2.29 20.57 -8.28
C GLU A 252 -3.62 20.69 -9.03
N ALA A 253 -4.63 20.00 -8.52
CA ALA A 253 -6.02 20.18 -8.93
C ALA A 253 -6.52 21.56 -8.50
N ARG A 254 -7.47 22.09 -9.26
CA ARG A 254 -8.22 23.30 -8.91
C ARG A 254 -9.67 22.92 -8.68
N ASP A 255 -10.28 23.55 -7.68
CA ASP A 255 -11.70 23.39 -7.37
C ASP A 255 -12.11 21.93 -7.10
N GLY A 256 -11.19 21.10 -6.58
CA GLY A 256 -11.47 19.72 -6.16
C GLY A 256 -11.65 18.69 -7.28
N VAL A 257 -11.26 19.00 -8.54
CA VAL A 257 -11.37 18.07 -9.67
C VAL A 257 -10.02 17.85 -10.33
N ILE A 258 -9.58 16.58 -10.40
CA ILE A 258 -8.38 16.17 -11.16
C ILE A 258 -8.82 15.90 -12.61
N GLN A 259 -8.18 16.54 -13.60
CA GLN A 259 -8.57 16.45 -15.03
C GLN A 259 -7.44 16.04 -15.97
N GLY A 260 -6.25 15.74 -15.46
CA GLY A 260 -5.11 15.33 -16.28
C GLY A 260 -4.58 16.43 -17.22
N THR A 261 -4.94 17.70 -16.97
CA THR A 261 -4.44 18.84 -17.73
C THR A 261 -3.48 19.67 -16.88
N PRO A 262 -2.38 20.22 -17.45
CA PRO A 262 -1.40 20.97 -16.67
C PRO A 262 -2.02 22.10 -15.83
N GLY A 263 -1.82 22.05 -14.52
CA GLY A 263 -2.41 22.97 -13.55
C GLY A 263 -3.82 22.56 -13.09
N ASN A 264 -4.22 21.32 -13.36
CA ASN A 264 -5.45 20.69 -12.88
C ASN A 264 -5.27 19.19 -12.62
N GLY A 265 -4.21 18.83 -11.90
CA GLY A 265 -3.89 17.45 -11.54
C GLY A 265 -3.27 16.60 -12.67
N LEU A 266 -2.71 15.46 -12.28
CA LEU A 266 -2.20 14.42 -13.16
C LEU A 266 -3.17 13.23 -13.13
N VAL A 267 -3.46 12.66 -14.30
CA VAL A 267 -4.17 11.39 -14.43
C VAL A 267 -3.25 10.46 -15.20
N THR A 268 -3.09 9.24 -14.70
CA THR A 268 -2.44 8.13 -15.40
C THR A 268 -3.38 6.96 -15.37
N THR A 269 -3.66 6.41 -16.53
CA THR A 269 -4.58 5.28 -16.72
C THR A 269 -3.75 4.07 -17.13
N TYR A 270 -4.06 2.93 -16.52
CA TYR A 270 -3.44 1.65 -16.80
C TYR A 270 -4.52 0.63 -17.09
N ASP A 271 -4.45 -0.03 -18.24
CA ASP A 271 -5.43 -1.04 -18.65
C ASP A 271 -4.76 -2.33 -19.16
N ALA A 272 -5.58 -3.30 -19.58
CA ALA A 272 -5.09 -4.56 -20.14
C ALA A 272 -4.28 -4.41 -21.44
N SER A 273 -4.24 -3.22 -22.06
CA SER A 273 -3.43 -2.92 -23.24
C SER A 273 -2.01 -2.48 -22.89
N ASP A 274 -1.79 -1.98 -21.68
CA ASP A 274 -0.47 -1.65 -21.14
C ASP A 274 0.28 -2.91 -20.64
N GLU A 275 -0.48 -3.94 -20.28
CA GLU A 275 0.00 -5.24 -19.87
C GLU A 275 0.53 -6.08 -21.06
N THR A 276 1.85 -6.18 -21.20
CA THR A 276 2.45 -6.85 -22.38
C THR A 276 2.58 -8.37 -22.26
N ASN A 277 2.32 -8.92 -21.08
CA ASN A 277 2.66 -10.30 -20.67
C ASN A 277 1.47 -11.08 -20.07
N ASN A 278 0.29 -10.46 -19.92
CA ASN A 278 -0.94 -11.12 -19.47
C ASN A 278 -0.88 -11.70 -18.03
N ASP A 279 -0.17 -11.06 -17.10
CA ASP A 279 0.00 -11.45 -15.69
C ASP A 279 -0.87 -10.70 -14.64
N GLY A 280 -1.71 -9.77 -15.08
CA GLY A 280 -2.58 -8.88 -14.32
C GLY A 280 -1.88 -7.64 -13.79
N ILE A 281 -0.64 -7.36 -14.19
CA ILE A 281 0.22 -6.35 -13.57
C ILE A 281 0.82 -5.44 -14.63
N VAL A 282 0.83 -4.15 -14.35
CA VAL A 282 1.58 -3.16 -15.13
C VAL A 282 2.74 -2.67 -14.27
N VAL A 283 3.96 -2.96 -14.68
CA VAL A 283 5.18 -2.57 -13.96
C VAL A 283 5.79 -1.32 -14.58
N ILE A 284 5.91 -0.30 -13.75
CA ILE A 284 6.41 1.02 -14.12
C ILE A 284 7.75 1.25 -13.42
N ASP A 285 8.84 1.22 -14.18
CA ASP A 285 10.16 1.52 -13.64
C ASP A 285 10.36 3.05 -13.53
N ILE A 286 10.57 3.55 -12.32
CA ILE A 286 10.99 4.94 -12.10
C ILE A 286 12.51 4.99 -12.17
N ASN A 287 13.03 5.49 -13.29
CA ASN A 287 14.46 5.48 -13.61
C ASN A 287 14.95 6.87 -14.04
N LEU A 288 15.26 7.70 -13.05
CA LEU A 288 15.70 9.08 -13.22
C LEU A 288 17.23 9.22 -13.23
N GLY A 289 17.95 8.14 -13.57
CA GLY A 289 19.42 8.15 -13.65
C GLY A 289 20.11 8.35 -12.30
N GLY A 290 19.52 7.82 -11.21
CA GLY A 290 20.02 7.95 -9.84
C GLY A 290 19.57 9.21 -9.11
N SER A 291 18.63 9.98 -9.68
CA SER A 291 17.93 11.05 -8.97
C SER A 291 16.71 10.51 -8.25
N ASP A 292 16.29 11.19 -7.18
CA ASP A 292 15.07 10.87 -6.45
C ASP A 292 13.80 11.16 -7.28
N PHE A 293 12.75 10.39 -7.04
CA PHE A 293 11.40 10.64 -7.53
C PHE A 293 10.73 11.71 -6.66
N ASP A 294 11.02 12.98 -6.98
CA ASP A 294 10.52 14.16 -6.27
C ASP A 294 9.13 14.58 -6.81
N LEU A 295 8.11 14.32 -6.00
CA LEU A 295 6.73 14.74 -6.17
C LEU A 295 6.47 15.98 -5.32
N THR A 296 6.21 17.12 -5.97
CA THR A 296 6.03 18.39 -5.26
C THR A 296 4.82 19.13 -5.81
N ASN A 297 3.89 19.52 -4.92
CA ASN A 297 2.66 20.24 -5.27
C ASN A 297 1.92 19.49 -6.40
N LEU A 298 1.46 18.28 -6.10
CA LEU A 298 0.88 17.36 -7.09
C LEU A 298 -0.41 16.76 -6.56
N ASP A 299 -1.45 16.76 -7.38
CA ASP A 299 -2.61 15.89 -7.18
C ASP A 299 -2.62 14.87 -8.32
N TRP A 300 -2.45 13.59 -7.99
CA TRP A 300 -2.28 12.51 -8.95
C TRP A 300 -3.36 11.45 -8.76
N ALA A 301 -4.16 11.23 -9.81
CA ALA A 301 -5.04 10.09 -9.92
C ALA A 301 -4.37 8.98 -10.74
N ILE A 302 -4.40 7.77 -10.21
CA ILE A 302 -3.99 6.54 -10.88
C ILE A 302 -5.27 5.75 -11.10
N VAL A 303 -5.66 5.57 -12.36
CA VAL A 303 -6.83 4.79 -12.75
C VAL A 303 -6.33 3.44 -13.24
N ALA A 304 -6.77 2.36 -12.61
CA ALA A 304 -6.43 1.00 -13.01
C ALA A 304 -7.71 0.26 -13.46
N ASP A 305 -7.81 0.07 -14.77
CA ASP A 305 -8.95 -0.52 -15.44
C ASP A 305 -8.71 -2.00 -15.77
N ASP A 306 -9.77 -2.73 -16.11
CA ASP A 306 -9.71 -4.12 -16.55
C ASP A 306 -9.01 -5.06 -15.55
N GLY A 307 -9.01 -4.70 -14.27
CA GLY A 307 -8.45 -5.49 -13.17
C GLY A 307 -6.93 -5.56 -13.12
N VAL A 308 -6.21 -4.62 -13.76
CA VAL A 308 -4.75 -4.55 -13.68
C VAL A 308 -4.26 -3.93 -12.36
N VAL A 309 -3.08 -4.33 -11.90
CA VAL A 309 -2.44 -3.76 -10.70
C VAL A 309 -1.16 -3.00 -11.11
N PRO A 310 -1.10 -1.66 -10.91
CA PRO A 310 0.10 -0.90 -11.22
C PRO A 310 1.15 -1.02 -10.10
N ILE A 311 2.38 -1.41 -10.48
CA ILE A 311 3.54 -1.49 -9.58
C ILE A 311 4.63 -0.54 -10.04
N PHE A 312 4.83 0.55 -9.29
CA PHE A 312 5.87 1.54 -9.49
C PHE A 312 7.15 1.13 -8.76
N ARG A 313 8.21 0.79 -9.49
CA ARG A 313 9.49 0.37 -8.90
C ARG A 313 10.51 1.49 -8.93
N LEU A 314 11.02 1.87 -7.77
CA LEU A 314 12.18 2.77 -7.68
C LEU A 314 13.44 2.05 -8.15
N ARG A 315 14.19 2.65 -9.08
CA ARG A 315 15.40 2.07 -9.68
C ARG A 315 16.64 2.88 -9.34
N ASN A 316 17.79 2.22 -9.37
CA ASN A 316 19.12 2.84 -9.21
C ASN A 316 19.32 3.57 -7.87
N GLY A 317 18.68 3.11 -6.80
CA GLY A 317 18.78 3.71 -5.48
C GLY A 317 18.14 5.09 -5.36
N SER A 318 17.11 5.34 -6.17
CA SER A 318 16.24 6.50 -6.05
C SER A 318 15.33 6.36 -4.83
N ASN A 319 15.13 7.47 -4.11
CA ASN A 319 14.10 7.59 -3.09
C ASN A 319 12.85 8.27 -3.68
N MET A 320 11.69 8.09 -3.05
CA MET A 320 10.47 8.83 -3.37
C MET A 320 10.23 9.91 -2.31
N LEU A 321 10.22 11.16 -2.75
CA LEU A 321 10.06 12.33 -1.90
C LEU A 321 8.74 13.02 -2.26
N MET A 322 7.85 13.17 -1.28
CA MET A 322 6.52 13.74 -1.47
C MET A 322 6.36 14.98 -0.61
N SER A 323 6.13 16.14 -1.22
CA SER A 323 5.81 17.38 -0.51
C SER A 323 4.57 18.03 -1.07
N ASN A 324 3.51 18.09 -0.25
CA ASN A 324 2.20 18.61 -0.68
C ASN A 324 1.67 17.78 -1.85
N VAL A 325 1.43 16.50 -1.59
CA VAL A 325 1.05 15.54 -2.64
C VAL A 325 -0.25 14.86 -2.27
N SER A 326 -1.12 14.64 -3.24
CA SER A 326 -2.14 13.62 -3.14
C SER A 326 -1.97 12.56 -4.21
N ILE A 327 -2.14 11.30 -3.83
CA ILE A 327 -2.20 10.16 -4.73
C ILE A 327 -3.49 9.42 -4.44
N LEU A 328 -4.35 9.34 -5.45
CA LEU A 328 -5.65 8.70 -5.38
C LEU A 328 -5.67 7.57 -6.40
N VAL A 329 -6.01 6.38 -5.94
CA VAL A 329 -6.17 5.22 -6.81
C VAL A 329 -7.64 4.98 -7.04
N ASP A 330 -8.02 4.86 -8.30
CA ASP A 330 -9.31 4.35 -8.73
C ASP A 330 -9.10 2.97 -9.34
N ASN A 331 -9.77 1.97 -8.77
CA ASN A 331 -9.68 0.57 -9.19
C ASN A 331 -11.10 0.09 -9.48
N ASP A 332 -11.57 0.33 -10.69
CA ASP A 332 -12.97 0.13 -11.09
C ASP A 332 -13.43 -1.34 -10.99
N ASP A 333 -12.49 -2.29 -11.00
CA ASP A 333 -12.75 -3.74 -11.10
C ASP A 333 -12.30 -4.59 -9.89
N GLY A 334 -12.00 -3.98 -8.74
CA GLY A 334 -11.92 -4.68 -7.45
C GLY A 334 -10.71 -5.60 -7.24
N SER A 335 -9.52 -5.21 -7.70
CA SER A 335 -8.28 -5.86 -7.26
C SER A 335 -8.09 -5.65 -5.75
N ASP A 336 -7.68 -6.71 -5.04
CA ASP A 336 -7.33 -6.63 -3.62
C ASP A 336 -6.13 -5.70 -3.38
N LEU A 337 -5.31 -5.46 -4.41
CA LEU A 337 -4.17 -4.54 -4.40
C LEU A 337 -4.52 -3.25 -5.14
N GLY A 338 -4.40 -2.11 -4.44
CA GLY A 338 -4.30 -0.78 -5.05
C GLY A 338 -2.98 -0.58 -5.82
N ALA A 339 -2.54 0.67 -5.98
CA ALA A 339 -1.24 0.95 -6.57
C ALA A 339 -0.10 0.66 -5.58
N LEU A 340 0.96 0.01 -6.05
CA LEU A 340 2.13 -0.32 -5.22
C LEU A 340 3.34 0.52 -5.62
N PHE A 341 3.89 1.29 -4.68
CA PHE A 341 5.23 1.85 -4.80
C PHE A 341 6.22 0.96 -4.08
N TYR A 342 7.20 0.46 -4.83
CA TYR A 342 8.15 -0.56 -4.41
C TYR A 342 9.59 -0.06 -4.44
N SER A 343 10.34 -0.41 -3.39
CA SER A 343 11.79 -0.39 -3.37
C SER A 343 12.36 -1.74 -2.95
N GLY A 344 13.30 -2.24 -3.76
CA GLY A 344 14.18 -3.38 -3.45
C GLY A 344 15.67 -3.00 -3.42
N TYR A 345 15.99 -1.70 -3.44
CA TYR A 345 17.36 -1.20 -3.33
C TYR A 345 17.88 -1.14 -1.89
N GLU A 346 18.86 -1.98 -1.56
CA GLU A 346 19.61 -2.14 -0.28
C GLU A 346 20.20 -0.89 0.42
N GLY A 347 19.95 0.33 -0.05
CA GLY A 347 20.54 1.56 0.47
C GLY A 347 22.05 1.63 0.20
N SER A 348 22.64 2.83 0.31
CA SER A 348 24.09 3.02 0.20
C SER A 348 24.78 3.33 1.54
N SER A 349 23.99 3.52 2.61
CA SER A 349 24.41 3.80 3.99
C SER A 349 23.26 3.56 4.97
N SER A 350 23.54 3.34 6.25
CA SER A 350 22.51 3.17 7.29
C SER A 350 21.56 4.38 7.39
N GLY A 351 20.26 4.12 7.54
CA GLY A 351 19.21 5.13 7.78
C GLY A 351 18.72 5.93 6.56
N ASP A 352 18.81 5.41 5.35
CA ASP A 352 18.25 6.05 4.14
C ASP A 352 16.72 6.12 4.21
N THR A 353 16.12 7.24 3.80
CA THR A 353 14.65 7.39 3.81
C THR A 353 14.13 7.14 2.40
N VAL A 354 13.65 5.92 2.17
CA VAL A 354 13.21 5.45 0.85
C VAL A 354 11.90 6.11 0.43
N PHE A 355 10.96 6.23 1.36
CA PHE A 355 9.72 6.96 1.16
C PHE A 355 9.63 8.08 2.21
N SER A 356 9.59 9.33 1.75
CA SER A 356 9.44 10.51 2.59
C SER A 356 8.22 11.31 2.19
N GLY A 357 7.34 11.59 3.15
CA GLY A 357 6.13 12.38 2.94
C GLY A 357 6.03 13.56 3.89
N ASP A 358 5.66 14.72 3.37
CA ASP A 358 5.32 15.93 4.15
C ASP A 358 4.09 16.60 3.55
N ASN A 359 2.99 16.65 4.32
CA ASN A 359 1.67 17.13 3.89
C ASN A 359 1.13 16.28 2.73
N ILE A 360 0.72 15.04 3.02
CA ILE A 360 0.29 14.09 1.99
C ILE A 360 -1.12 13.53 2.22
N VAL A 361 -1.78 13.18 1.11
CA VAL A 361 -2.93 12.29 1.11
C VAL A 361 -2.66 11.09 0.23
N LEU A 362 -2.83 9.88 0.76
CA LEU A 362 -2.72 8.66 -0.02
C LEU A 362 -4.02 7.88 0.10
N ASN A 363 -4.55 7.37 -1.00
CA ASN A 363 -5.72 6.50 -1.01
C ASN A 363 -5.50 5.33 -1.96
N GLY A 364 -5.59 4.10 -1.44
CA GLY A 364 -5.39 2.89 -2.22
C GLY A 364 -3.92 2.64 -2.58
N VAL A 365 -2.97 3.06 -1.75
CA VAL A 365 -1.54 2.98 -2.05
C VAL A 365 -0.77 2.11 -1.05
N GLY A 366 0.04 1.18 -1.55
CA GLY A 366 1.08 0.49 -0.78
C GLY A 366 2.45 1.18 -0.94
N LEU A 367 3.16 1.44 0.16
CA LEU A 367 4.56 1.87 0.18
C LEU A 367 5.41 0.72 0.75
N TRP A 368 5.99 -0.08 -0.14
CA TRP A 368 6.72 -1.29 0.24
C TRP A 368 8.22 -1.15 -0.02
N ASP A 369 8.95 -1.17 1.07
CA ASP A 369 10.39 -1.28 1.14
C ASP A 369 10.74 -2.70 1.64
N LEU A 370 11.07 -3.58 0.69
CA LEU A 370 11.42 -4.99 0.94
C LEU A 370 12.93 -5.23 0.76
N ASN A 371 13.75 -4.20 0.98
CA ASN A 371 15.19 -4.30 0.83
C ASN A 371 15.79 -5.44 1.65
N GLU A 372 15.44 -5.59 2.94
CA GLU A 372 15.92 -6.68 3.79
C GLU A 372 14.76 -7.37 4.52
N VAL A 373 14.09 -8.30 3.84
CA VAL A 373 13.02 -9.09 4.44
C VAL A 373 13.60 -10.03 5.50
N GLY A 374 13.05 -9.97 6.71
CA GLY A 374 13.36 -10.93 7.77
C GLY A 374 14.75 -10.79 8.42
N GLU A 375 15.47 -9.69 8.18
CA GLU A 375 16.72 -9.40 8.88
C GLU A 375 16.46 -8.97 10.33
N GLY A 376 16.13 -9.95 11.18
CA GLY A 376 16.29 -9.82 12.62
C GLY A 376 17.77 -9.70 12.97
N GLY A 377 18.24 -8.49 13.25
CA GLY A 377 19.54 -8.24 13.90
C GLY A 377 20.62 -7.51 13.10
N GLY A 378 20.26 -6.68 12.12
CA GLY A 378 21.16 -5.73 11.44
C GLY A 378 20.81 -4.27 11.75
N ASP A 379 21.76 -3.34 11.53
CA ASP A 379 21.49 -1.89 11.63
C ASP A 379 20.42 -1.48 10.61
N ILE A 380 19.37 -0.76 11.03
CA ILE A 380 18.34 -0.21 10.13
C ILE A 380 19.01 0.53 8.96
N LYS A 381 18.80 0.00 7.75
CA LYS A 381 19.31 0.58 6.51
C LYS A 381 18.34 1.56 5.89
N THR A 382 17.05 1.26 5.95
CA THR A 382 16.02 2.03 5.29
C THR A 382 14.82 2.33 6.18
N GLN A 383 14.14 3.43 5.89
CA GLN A 383 12.95 3.83 6.62
C GLN A 383 11.91 4.53 5.75
N ILE A 384 10.66 4.45 6.20
CA ILE A 384 9.56 5.32 5.78
C ILE A 384 9.40 6.43 6.81
N THR A 385 9.24 7.66 6.34
CA THR A 385 8.98 8.82 7.22
C THR A 385 7.86 9.66 6.66
N ILE A 386 6.75 9.74 7.40
CA ILE A 386 5.59 10.53 6.99
C ILE A 386 5.28 11.56 8.07
N ASN A 387 5.24 12.83 7.64
CA ASN A 387 4.84 13.96 8.45
C ASN A 387 3.56 14.55 7.87
N ASN A 388 2.56 14.75 8.73
CA ASN A 388 1.29 15.36 8.32
C ASN A 388 0.62 14.62 7.14
N GLY A 389 0.43 13.31 7.29
CA GLY A 389 -0.15 12.43 6.26
C GLY A 389 -1.53 11.91 6.66
N GLN A 390 -2.40 11.68 5.68
CA GLN A 390 -3.66 10.99 5.94
C GLN A 390 -4.21 10.20 4.76
N GLY A 391 -5.15 9.31 5.07
CA GLY A 391 -5.93 8.58 4.09
C GLY A 391 -5.86 7.09 4.35
N CYS A 392 -5.80 6.33 3.28
CA CYS A 392 -5.85 4.89 3.32
C CYS A 392 -4.72 4.26 2.50
N ALA A 393 -3.83 3.54 3.19
CA ALA A 393 -2.57 3.08 2.63
C ALA A 393 -2.03 1.86 3.40
N HIS A 394 -0.87 1.33 2.97
CA HIS A 394 -0.14 0.28 3.70
C HIS A 394 1.36 0.54 3.63
N PHE A 395 2.03 0.35 4.76
CA PHE A 395 3.44 0.66 4.94
C PHE A 395 4.25 -0.57 5.34
N ILE A 396 5.23 -0.93 4.53
CA ILE A 396 6.18 -2.01 4.83
C ILE A 396 7.59 -1.47 4.71
N SER A 397 8.39 -1.56 5.78
CA SER A 397 9.80 -1.16 5.76
C SER A 397 10.54 -1.76 6.95
N GLN A 398 11.85 -1.59 7.02
CA GLN A 398 12.59 -1.89 8.25
C GLN A 398 12.18 -0.96 9.39
N LYS A 399 11.94 0.31 9.09
CA LYS A 399 11.48 1.28 10.08
C LYS A 399 10.40 2.18 9.51
N VAL A 400 9.38 2.44 10.32
CA VAL A 400 8.33 3.41 10.01
C VAL A 400 8.33 4.50 11.08
N ASP A 401 8.27 5.76 10.65
CA ASP A 401 8.24 6.93 11.53
C ASP A 401 7.11 7.87 11.12
N PHE A 402 6.12 8.00 12.00
CA PHE A 402 4.93 8.81 11.80
C PHE A 402 4.90 9.98 12.79
N GLN A 403 4.75 11.18 12.24
CA GLN A 403 4.43 12.38 13.01
C GLN A 403 3.22 13.10 12.42
N ASN A 404 2.20 13.32 13.24
CA ASN A 404 0.95 13.94 12.85
C ASN A 404 0.24 13.19 11.71
N ASN A 405 -0.10 11.92 11.87
CA ASN A 405 -0.71 11.13 10.80
C ASN A 405 -2.09 10.56 11.18
N ARG A 406 -2.87 10.20 10.16
CA ARG A 406 -4.05 9.36 10.29
C ARG A 406 -4.13 8.34 9.15
N TRP A 407 -4.08 7.06 9.47
CA TRP A 407 -4.12 6.01 8.45
C TRP A 407 -5.18 4.95 8.74
N THR A 408 -5.88 4.53 7.70
CA THR A 408 -6.67 3.30 7.62
C THR A 408 -6.04 2.36 6.60
N HIS A 409 -6.38 1.08 6.67
CA HIS A 409 -5.91 0.03 5.76
C HIS A 409 -6.96 -0.23 4.68
N CYS A 410 -6.56 -0.20 3.40
CA CYS A 410 -7.43 -0.58 2.27
C CYS A 410 -6.69 -1.42 1.23
N VAL A 411 -5.40 -1.71 1.44
CA VAL A 411 -4.57 -2.41 0.46
C VAL A 411 -3.52 -3.25 1.19
N PRO A 412 -3.48 -4.58 1.10
CA PRO A 412 -4.43 -5.45 0.42
C PRO A 412 -5.43 -6.16 1.34
N GLY A 413 -6.63 -6.38 0.81
CA GLY A 413 -7.52 -7.42 1.31
C GLY A 413 -8.37 -7.07 2.53
N VAL A 414 -9.13 -5.98 2.47
CA VAL A 414 -10.32 -5.86 3.33
C VAL A 414 -11.49 -5.52 2.41
N GLU A 415 -12.34 -6.52 2.12
CA GLU A 415 -13.77 -6.24 1.89
C GLU A 415 -14.13 -5.20 2.96
N GLN A 416 -14.53 -3.99 2.57
CA GLN A 416 -15.04 -2.99 3.51
C GLN A 416 -15.87 -3.77 4.53
N PRO A 417 -15.58 -3.68 5.85
CA PRO A 417 -16.38 -4.38 6.82
C PRO A 417 -17.82 -3.99 6.49
N ASP A 418 -18.60 -4.99 6.10
CA ASP A 418 -20.01 -4.88 5.75
C ASP A 418 -20.54 -3.89 6.76
N ILE A 419 -20.88 -2.67 6.30
CA ILE A 419 -21.41 -1.64 7.18
C ILE A 419 -22.41 -2.40 8.01
N LEU A 420 -22.21 -2.45 9.32
CA LEU A 420 -23.28 -2.89 10.19
C LEU A 420 -24.39 -1.91 9.84
N ASP A 421 -25.28 -2.35 8.95
CA ASP A 421 -26.55 -1.76 8.62
C ASP A 421 -27.29 -1.84 9.94
N PHE A 422 -27.00 -0.87 10.81
CA PHE A 422 -27.81 -0.52 11.94
C PHE A 422 -29.04 0.07 11.29
N GLY A 423 -29.89 -0.88 10.85
CA GLY A 423 -30.99 -0.66 9.93
C GLY A 423 -31.59 0.69 10.17
N ASP A 424 -31.65 1.47 9.09
CA ASP A 424 -32.63 2.51 8.83
C ASP A 424 -33.47 2.76 10.10
N LEU A 425 -32.91 3.59 11.01
CA LEU A 425 -33.66 4.04 12.17
C LEU A 425 -34.78 4.86 11.58
N GLN A 426 -35.89 4.15 11.38
CA GLN A 426 -37.08 4.55 10.69
C GLN A 426 -37.29 6.05 10.84
N ASP A 427 -37.21 6.74 9.71
CA ASP A 427 -37.84 8.03 9.53
C ASP A 427 -39.35 7.81 9.76
N THR A 428 -39.76 7.93 11.03
CA THR A 428 -41.14 7.84 11.47
C THR A 428 -41.56 9.22 11.96
N ASN A 429 -42.13 9.97 11.01
CA ASN A 429 -43.06 11.11 11.14
C ASN A 429 -43.00 11.98 12.41
#